data_AF-A0A0S9Q6U0-F1
#
_entry.id   AF-A0A0S9Q6U0-F1
#
_cell.length_a   1.000
_cell.length_b   1.000
_cell.length_c   1.000
_cell.angle_alpha   90.00
_cell.angle_beta   90.00
_cell.angle_gamma   90.00
#
_symmetry.space_group_name_H-M   'P 1'
#
loop_
_entity.id
_entity.type
_entity.pdbx_description
1 polymer ?
#
loop_
_entity_poly.entity_id
_entity_poly.type
_entity_poly.pdbx_seq_one_letter_code
_entity_poly.pdbx_strand_id
1 'polypeptide(L)'
;MARPPLDPDQIPDDASGRDLAGYVGEDVGRQLALRVAAFVALLCALGGATTDADDTVRAGGLVAGTLGALALLVAGLGRWRRARQWLLIAVVLLVCGGLLAVMLGQHRAAA
;
A
#
# COMPACT_ATOMS: atom_id res chain seq x y z
N MET A 1 -11.76 -20.26 17.12
CA MET A 1 -10.33 -20.16 17.49
C MET A 1 -9.55 -19.91 16.21
N ALA A 2 -8.90 -18.75 16.05
CA ALA A 2 -8.13 -18.44 14.85
C ALA A 2 -6.85 -19.28 14.87
N ARG A 3 -6.65 -20.16 13.88
CA ARG A 3 -5.42 -20.95 13.76
C ARG A 3 -4.22 -19.99 13.59
N PRO A 4 -3.09 -20.25 14.25
CA PRO A 4 -1.88 -19.46 14.06
C PRO A 4 -1.46 -19.48 12.58
N PRO A 5 -0.86 -18.39 12.07
CA PRO A 5 -0.45 -18.31 10.67
C PRO A 5 0.54 -19.45 10.37
N LEU A 6 0.20 -20.27 9.38
CA LEU A 6 1.00 -21.41 8.95
C LEU A 6 2.37 -20.92 8.43
N ASP A 7 3.41 -21.57 8.93
CA ASP A 7 4.79 -21.44 8.46
C ASP A 7 4.86 -21.99 7.02
N PRO A 8 5.37 -21.25 6.03
CA PRO A 8 5.38 -21.68 4.62
C PRO A 8 6.06 -23.03 4.36
N ASP A 9 6.96 -23.47 5.25
CA ASP A 9 7.63 -24.77 5.17
C ASP A 9 6.86 -25.89 5.92
N GLN A 10 5.74 -25.57 6.55
CA GLN A 10 4.86 -26.48 7.29
C GLN A 10 3.47 -26.53 6.68
N ILE A 11 3.35 -26.69 5.36
CA ILE A 11 2.07 -27.05 4.75
C ILE A 11 1.80 -28.51 5.13
N PRO A 12 0.80 -28.80 5.98
CA PRO A 12 0.47 -30.18 6.34
C PRO A 12 -0.04 -30.91 5.09
N ASP A 13 0.38 -32.16 4.88
CA ASP A 13 -0.04 -32.98 3.73
C ASP A 13 -1.58 -33.19 3.68
N ASP A 14 -2.30 -32.87 4.76
CA ASP A 14 -3.76 -32.93 4.89
C ASP A 14 -4.47 -31.57 4.72
N ALA A 15 -3.77 -30.52 4.29
CA ALA A 15 -4.38 -29.22 3.99
C ALA A 15 -5.41 -29.35 2.85
N SER A 16 -6.66 -28.97 3.13
CA SER A 16 -7.70 -28.98 2.10
C SER A 16 -7.34 -28.02 0.97
N GLY A 17 -7.66 -28.34 -0.30
CA GLY A 17 -7.37 -27.47 -1.44
C GLY A 17 -7.95 -26.06 -1.31
N ARG A 18 -8.98 -25.88 -0.47
CA ARG A 18 -9.55 -24.58 -0.10
C ARG A 18 -8.63 -23.77 0.81
N ASP A 19 -7.99 -24.39 1.80
CA ASP A 19 -7.05 -23.72 2.71
C ASP A 19 -5.79 -23.29 1.95
N LEU A 20 -5.32 -24.15 1.04
CA LEU A 20 -4.20 -23.86 0.15
C LEU A 20 -4.52 -22.68 -0.79
N ALA A 21 -5.70 -22.69 -1.42
CA ALA A 21 -6.15 -21.61 -2.29
C ALA A 21 -6.32 -20.28 -1.52
N GLY A 22 -6.83 -20.32 -0.28
CA GLY A 22 -6.92 -19.15 0.58
C GLY A 22 -5.56 -18.55 0.92
N TYR A 23 -4.58 -19.39 1.23
CA TYR A 23 -3.21 -18.96 1.53
C TYR A 23 -2.51 -18.34 0.31
N VAL A 24 -2.57 -19.02 -0.84
CA VAL A 24 -1.99 -18.50 -2.09
C VAL A 24 -2.69 -17.22 -2.52
N GLY A 25 -4.02 -17.16 -2.40
CA GLY A 25 -4.81 -15.97 -2.68
C GLY A 25 -4.43 -14.79 -1.80
N GLU A 26 -4.23 -14.99 -0.50
CA GLU A 26 -3.77 -13.95 0.41
C GLU A 26 -2.37 -13.44 0.05
N ASP A 27 -1.43 -14.33 -0.29
CA ASP A 27 -0.07 -13.94 -0.63
C ASP A 27 0.00 -13.16 -1.95
N VAL A 28 -0.67 -13.65 -2.99
CA VAL A 28 -0.78 -12.96 -4.29
C VAL A 28 -1.50 -11.63 -4.12
N GLY A 29 -2.61 -11.60 -3.37
CA GLY A 29 -3.36 -10.38 -3.07
C GLY A 29 -2.51 -9.35 -2.34
N ARG A 30 -1.70 -9.78 -1.36
CA ARG A 30 -0.78 -8.90 -0.63
C ARG A 30 0.32 -8.34 -1.54
N GLN A 31 0.93 -9.17 -2.39
CA GLN A 31 1.95 -8.70 -3.33
C GLN A 31 1.38 -7.68 -4.34
N LEU A 32 0.16 -7.93 -4.84
CA LEU A 32 -0.53 -6.99 -5.72
C LEU A 32 -0.85 -5.68 -4.99
N ALA A 33 -1.38 -5.77 -3.76
CA ALA A 33 -1.72 -4.59 -2.96
C ALA A 33 -0.49 -3.73 -2.62
N LEU A 34 0.66 -4.34 -2.32
CA LEU A 34 1.94 -3.63 -2.15
C LEU A 34 2.31 -2.83 -3.40
N ARG A 35 2.22 -3.44 -4.59
CA ARG A 35 2.54 -2.77 -5.86
C ARG A 35 1.58 -1.62 -6.16
N VAL A 36 0.28 -1.84 -5.94
CA VAL A 36 -0.75 -0.80 -6.12
C VAL A 36 -0.50 0.37 -5.16
N ALA A 37 -0.25 0.10 -3.88
CA ALA A 37 0.04 1.14 -2.90
C ALA A 37 1.32 1.91 -3.24
N ALA A 38 2.37 1.22 -3.70
CA ALA A 38 3.60 1.85 -4.14
C ALA A 38 3.37 2.75 -5.36
N PHE A 39 2.58 2.28 -6.33
CA PHE A 39 2.21 3.08 -7.49
C PHE A 39 1.43 4.34 -7.10
N VAL A 40 0.44 4.22 -6.21
CA VAL A 40 -0.32 5.38 -5.68
C VAL A 40 0.58 6.35 -4.93
N ALA A 41 1.54 5.85 -4.14
CA ALA A 41 2.51 6.69 -3.44
C ALA A 41 3.42 7.46 -4.41
N LEU A 42 3.88 6.81 -5.49
CA LEU A 42 4.66 7.46 -6.54
C LEU A 42 3.85 8.51 -7.30
N LEU A 43 2.59 8.21 -7.62
CA LEU A 43 1.68 9.20 -8.22
C LEU A 43 1.45 10.40 -7.29
N CYS A 44 1.33 10.16 -5.98
CA CYS A 44 1.17 11.23 -5.00
C CYS A 44 2.44 12.10 -4.90
N ALA A 45 3.62 11.49 -4.93
CA ALA A 45 4.89 12.21 -4.96
C ALA A 45 5.04 13.04 -6.23
N LEU A 46 4.74 12.45 -7.39
CA LEU A 46 4.77 13.14 -8.68
C LEU A 46 3.75 14.28 -8.69
N GLY A 47 2.52 14.01 -8.24
CA GLY A 47 1.46 14.99 -8.09
C GLY A 47 1.93 16.18 -7.27
N GLY A 48 2.53 15.95 -6.09
CA GLY A 48 3.08 17.03 -5.26
C GLY A 48 4.20 17.83 -5.92
N ALA A 49 5.02 17.19 -6.75
CA ALA A 49 6.09 17.87 -7.50
C ALA A 49 5.54 18.74 -8.64
N THR A 50 4.49 18.28 -9.34
CA THR A 50 4.06 18.86 -10.62
C THR A 50 2.76 19.65 -10.58
N THR A 51 1.93 19.49 -9.55
CA THR A 51 0.64 20.20 -9.44
C THR A 51 0.83 21.68 -9.08
N ASP A 52 -0.15 22.50 -9.48
CA ASP A 52 -0.27 23.91 -9.07
C ASP A 52 -1.17 24.09 -7.82
N ALA A 53 -1.48 23.00 -7.11
CA ALA A 53 -2.19 23.01 -5.83
C ALA A 53 -1.45 23.83 -4.76
N ASP A 54 -2.12 24.08 -3.62
CA ASP A 54 -1.52 24.80 -2.49
C ASP A 54 -0.17 24.20 -2.06
N ASP A 55 0.78 25.05 -1.67
CA ASP A 55 2.14 24.64 -1.29
C ASP A 55 2.17 23.59 -0.18
N THR A 56 1.21 23.64 0.75
CA THR A 56 1.06 22.66 1.84
C THR A 56 0.64 21.29 1.32
N VAL A 57 -0.28 21.25 0.34
CA VAL A 57 -0.75 20.01 -0.31
C VAL A 57 0.34 19.44 -1.20
N ARG A 58 1.08 20.29 -1.91
CA ARG A 58 2.24 19.92 -2.73
C ARG A 58 3.35 19.28 -1.90
N ALA A 59 3.81 19.98 -0.87
CA ALA A 59 4.84 19.47 0.05
C ALA A 59 4.35 18.20 0.75
N GLY A 60 3.09 18.17 1.18
CA GLY A 60 2.45 17.01 1.77
C GLY A 60 2.47 15.79 0.85
N GLY A 61 2.06 15.94 -0.41
CA GLY A 61 2.07 14.86 -1.39
C GLY A 61 3.47 14.38 -1.76
N LEU A 62 4.42 15.30 -1.92
CA LEU A 62 5.81 14.95 -2.19
C LEU A 62 6.42 14.14 -1.04
N VAL A 63 6.28 14.61 0.20
CA VAL A 63 6.84 13.95 1.39
C VAL A 63 6.09 12.64 1.68
N ALA A 64 4.76 12.65 1.70
CA ALA A 64 3.97 11.45 1.99
C ALA A 64 4.15 10.37 0.92
N GLY A 65 4.19 10.75 -0.36
CA GLY A 65 4.40 9.83 -1.47
C GLY A 65 5.80 9.20 -1.45
N THR A 66 6.85 10.00 -1.24
CA THR A 66 8.23 9.50 -1.16
C THR A 66 8.46 8.60 0.05
N LEU A 67 8.04 9.04 1.24
CA LEU A 67 8.15 8.24 2.47
C LEU A 67 7.27 6.98 2.41
N GLY A 68 6.07 7.07 1.85
CA GLY A 68 5.17 5.94 1.65
C GLY A 68 5.77 4.88 0.74
N ALA A 69 6.35 5.29 -0.40
CA ALA A 69 7.03 4.38 -1.32
C ALA A 69 8.24 3.70 -0.65
N LEU A 70 9.07 4.45 0.08
CA LEU A 70 10.20 3.91 0.84
C LEU A 70 9.75 2.92 1.91
N ALA A 71 8.72 3.25 2.69
CA ALA A 71 8.19 2.36 3.71
C ALA A 71 7.67 1.05 3.12
N LEU A 72 6.99 1.10 1.96
CA LEU A 72 6.51 -0.10 1.25
C LEU A 72 7.67 -0.94 0.68
N LEU A 73 8.73 -0.30 0.18
CA LEU A 73 9.96 -1.00 -0.24
C LEU A 73 10.60 -1.75 0.92
N VAL A 74 10.77 -1.09 2.07
CA VAL A 74 11.31 -1.71 3.29
C VAL A 74 10.41 -2.85 3.77
N ALA A 75 9.09 -2.66 3.72
CA ALA A 75 8.14 -3.71 4.07
C ALA A 75 8.17 -4.90 3.11
N GLY A 76 8.51 -4.69 1.83
CA GLY A 76 8.70 -5.77 0.85
C GLY A 76 10.02 -6.53 1.02
N LEU A 77 11.07 -5.87 1.51
CA LEU A 77 12.37 -6.48 1.78
C LEU A 77 12.43 -7.18 3.15
N GLY A 78 11.67 -6.71 4.13
CA GLY A 78 11.64 -7.25 5.48
C GLY A 78 10.62 -8.38 5.68
N ARG A 79 10.98 -9.41 6.46
CA ARG A 79 10.04 -10.44 6.95
C ARG A 79 9.13 -9.88 8.05
N TRP A 80 8.24 -8.96 7.69
CA TRP A 80 7.30 -8.34 8.63
C TRP A 80 6.09 -9.24 8.90
N ARG A 81 5.48 -9.10 10.08
CA ARG A 81 4.20 -9.76 10.37
C ARG A 81 3.15 -9.30 9.35
N ARG A 82 2.43 -10.25 8.73
CA ARG A 82 1.41 -10.00 7.69
C ARG A 82 0.42 -8.89 8.05
N ALA A 83 -0.06 -8.86 9.30
CA ALA A 83 -0.97 -7.85 9.79
C ALA A 83 -0.40 -6.42 9.74
N ARG A 84 0.90 -6.25 10.00
CA ARG A 84 1.56 -4.92 9.94
C ARG A 84 1.74 -4.46 8.50
N GLN A 85 2.01 -5.37 7.57
CA GLN A 85 2.09 -5.03 6.14
C GLN A 85 0.74 -4.56 5.60
N TRP A 86 -0.35 -5.27 5.91
CA TRP A 86 -1.69 -4.84 5.50
C TRP A 86 -2.07 -3.47 6.06
N LEU A 87 -1.76 -3.22 7.34
CA LEU A 87 -1.99 -1.91 7.95
C LEU A 87 -1.18 -0.81 7.24
N LEU A 88 0.10 -1.06 6.94
CA LEU A 88 0.94 -0.12 6.22
C LEU A 88 0.38 0.19 4.81
N ILE A 89 0.00 -0.84 4.06
CA ILE A 89 -0.61 -0.71 2.73
C ILE A 89 -1.86 0.18 2.80
N ALA A 90 -2.75 -0.12 3.75
CA ALA A 90 -4.00 0.64 3.92
C ALA A 90 -3.74 2.10 4.29
N VAL A 91 -2.80 2.36 5.20
CA VAL A 91 -2.41 3.73 5.61
C VAL A 91 -1.84 4.50 4.42
N VAL A 92 -0.92 3.91 3.65
CA VAL A 92 -0.32 4.59 2.49
C VAL A 92 -1.38 4.89 1.43
N LEU A 93 -2.27 3.94 1.13
CA LEU A 93 -3.37 4.16 0.18
C LEU A 93 -4.31 5.28 0.62
N LEU A 94 -4.69 5.32 1.89
CA LEU A 94 -5.59 6.35 2.42
C LEU A 94 -4.94 7.73 2.37
N VAL A 95 -3.69 7.86 2.83
CA VAL A 95 -2.98 9.14 2.87
C VAL A 95 -2.69 9.64 1.45
N CYS A 96 -2.07 8.81 0.61
CA CYS A 96 -1.68 9.21 -0.74
C CYS A 96 -2.91 9.39 -1.65
N GLY A 97 -3.91 8.51 -1.54
CA GLY A 97 -5.17 8.63 -2.28
C GLY A 97 -5.98 9.85 -1.85
N GLY A 98 -6.01 10.17 -0.55
CA GLY A 98 -6.64 11.38 -0.03
C GLY A 98 -5.97 12.65 -0.54
N LEU A 99 -4.64 12.73 -0.49
CA LEU A 99 -3.88 13.88 -1.01
C LEU A 99 -4.08 14.06 -2.51
N LEU A 100 -4.04 12.97 -3.29
CA LEU A 100 -4.34 13.02 -4.72
C LEU A 100 -5.76 13.53 -5.00
N ALA A 101 -6.76 13.09 -4.22
CA ALA A 101 -8.13 13.55 -4.36
C ALA A 101 -8.25 15.06 -4.07
N VAL A 102 -7.54 15.57 -3.06
CA VAL A 102 -7.47 17.01 -2.76
C VAL A 102 -6.84 17.78 -3.90
N MET A 103 -5.68 17.34 -4.42
CA MET A 103 -5.01 17.96 -5.57
C MET A 103 -5.93 18.03 -6.80
N LEU A 104 -6.61 16.93 -7.11
CA LEU A 104 -7.58 16.85 -8.21
C LEU A 104 -8.78 17.78 -7.99
N GLY A 105 -9.24 17.92 -6.75
CA GLY A 105 -10.32 18.84 -6.38
C GLY A 105 -9.91 20.30 -6.60
N GLN A 106 -8.70 20.68 -6.21
CA GLN A 106 -8.19 22.03 -6.39
C GLN A 106 -7.98 22.38 -7.86
N HIS A 107 -7.46 21.45 -8.67
CA HIS A 107 -7.34 21.66 -10.12
C HIS A 107 -8.69 21.90 -10.80
N ARG A 108 -9.75 21.21 -10.39
CA ARG A 108 -11.10 21.44 -10.93
C ARG A 108 -11.72 22.75 -10.49
N ALA A 109 -11.36 23.26 -9.32
CA ALA A 109 -11.84 24.56 -8.85
C ALA A 109 -11.15 25.74 -9.56
N ALA A 110 -9.97 25.50 -10.14
CA ALA A 110 -9.18 26.52 -10.84
C ALA A 110 -9.41 26.57 -12.36
N ALA A 111 -10.15 25.61 -12.93
CA ALA A 111 -10.47 25.51 -14.35
C ALA A 111 -11.90 25.99 -14.65
#